data_AF-A0A1J1J0J6-F1
#
_entry.id   AF-A0A1J1J0J6-F1
#
_cell.length_a   1.000
_cell.length_b   1.000
_cell.length_c   1.000
_cell.angle_alpha   90.00
_cell.angle_beta   90.00
_cell.angle_gamma   90.00
#
_symmetry.space_group_name_H-M   'P 1'
#
loop_
_entity.id
_entity.type
_entity.pdbx_description
1 polymer ?
#
loop_
_entity_poly.entity_id
_entity_poly.type
_entity_poly.pdbx_seq_one_letter_code
_entity_poly.pdbx_strand_id
1 'polypeptide(L)'
;MAFRFFKSLFPIVKAQEEEELVDPQQELREKCSQEPHASKLYEKFQTCQDRVNSRTKTAETCQEELFDYLHALDHCVTKTLFTRLK
;
A
#
# COMPACT_ATOMS: atom_id res chain seq x y z
N MET A 1 8.10 35.80 25.27
CA MET A 1 6.91 35.49 26.10
C MET A 1 5.65 35.13 25.30
N ALA A 2 5.55 35.43 23.99
CA ALA A 2 4.37 35.07 23.18
C ALA A 2 4.23 33.57 22.85
N PHE A 3 5.33 32.81 22.83
CA PHE A 3 5.34 31.41 22.40
C PHE A 3 4.68 30.43 23.39
N ARG A 4 4.49 30.83 24.65
CA ARG A 4 3.82 30.00 25.68
C ARG A 4 2.29 30.04 25.59
N PHE A 5 1.72 31.09 24.99
CA PHE A 5 0.27 31.29 24.93
C PHE A 5 -0.38 30.44 23.83
N PHE A 6 0.31 30.25 22.69
CA PHE A 6 -0.20 29.46 21.56
C PHE A 6 -0.27 27.95 21.82
N LYS A 7 0.51 27.41 22.77
CA LYS A 7 0.50 25.97 23.09
C LYS A 7 -0.67 25.56 23.99
N SER A 8 -1.33 26.52 24.63
CA SER A 8 -2.45 26.30 25.55
C SER A 8 -3.83 26.28 24.85
N LEU A 9 -3.94 26.84 23.64
CA LEU A 9 -5.22 27.01 22.96
C LEU A 9 -5.59 25.85 22.04
N PHE A 10 -4.61 25.03 21.65
CA PHE A 10 -4.81 23.90 20.75
C PHE A 10 -4.49 22.60 21.49
N PRO A 11 -5.48 21.74 21.74
CA PRO A 11 -5.21 20.42 22.32
C PRO A 11 -4.34 19.63 21.35
N ILE A 12 -3.12 19.28 21.78
CA ILE A 12 -2.27 18.35 21.06
C ILE A 12 -2.82 16.95 21.37
N VAL A 13 -3.54 16.38 20.42
CA VAL A 13 -3.91 14.96 20.47
C VAL A 13 -2.61 14.17 20.37
N LYS A 14 -2.16 13.64 21.50
CA LYS A 14 -1.17 12.56 21.46
C LYS A 14 -1.90 11.33 20.95
N ALA A 15 -1.52 10.85 19.75
CA ALA A 15 -1.75 9.45 19.43
C ALA A 15 -1.21 8.64 20.61
N GLN A 16 -2.02 7.72 21.13
CA GLN A 16 -1.57 6.82 22.19
C GLN A 16 -0.26 6.17 21.70
N GLU A 17 0.68 5.92 22.61
CA GLU A 17 1.80 5.03 22.30
C GLU A 17 1.20 3.66 22.01
N GLU A 18 0.77 3.46 20.76
CA GLU A 18 0.34 2.20 20.23
C GLU A 18 1.55 1.28 20.33
N GLU A 19 1.44 0.21 21.12
CA GLU A 19 2.28 -0.97 20.93
C GLU A 19 2.40 -1.20 19.41
N GLU A 20 3.60 -1.45 18.90
CA GLU A 20 3.87 -1.61 17.46
C GLU A 20 2.92 -2.65 16.85
N LEU A 21 1.77 -2.16 16.38
CA LEU A 21 0.67 -2.98 15.92
C LEU A 21 1.01 -3.38 14.50
N VAL A 22 1.43 -4.63 14.32
CA VAL A 22 1.75 -5.16 13.00
C VAL A 22 0.45 -5.38 12.23
N ASP A 23 0.30 -4.71 11.07
CA ASP A 23 -0.84 -4.91 10.17
C ASP A 23 -0.77 -6.32 9.52
N PRO A 24 -1.69 -7.24 9.85
CA PRO A 24 -1.70 -8.57 9.25
C PRO A 24 -1.89 -8.54 7.73
N GLN A 25 -2.49 -7.48 7.19
CA GLN A 25 -2.65 -7.31 5.75
C GLN A 25 -1.31 -7.12 5.05
N GLN A 26 -0.40 -6.33 5.62
CA GLN A 26 0.92 -6.08 5.04
C GLN A 26 1.73 -7.38 4.96
N GLU A 27 1.81 -8.14 6.06
CA GLU A 27 2.52 -9.42 6.07
C GLU A 27 1.96 -10.42 5.05
N LEU A 28 0.63 -10.47 4.91
CA LEU A 28 -0.02 -11.36 3.95
C LEU A 28 0.21 -10.92 2.52
N ARG A 29 0.23 -9.60 2.24
CA ARG A 29 0.53 -9.07 0.91
C ARG A 29 1.97 -9.38 0.49
N GLU A 30 2.93 -9.28 1.40
CA GLU A 30 4.34 -9.65 1.14
C GLU A 30 4.51 -11.14 0.82
N LYS A 31 3.74 -12.01 1.49
CA LYS A 31 3.72 -13.45 1.17
C LYS A 31 3.02 -13.70 -0.18
N CYS A 32 1.86 -13.10 -0.40
CA CYS A 32 1.08 -13.27 -1.63
C CYS A 32 1.77 -12.67 -2.87
N SER A 33 2.64 -11.67 -2.72
CA SER A 33 3.40 -11.11 -3.85
C SER A 33 4.46 -12.06 -4.39
N GLN A 34 4.89 -13.05 -3.59
CA GLN A 34 5.86 -14.07 -4.01
C GLN A 34 5.22 -15.20 -4.85
N GLU A 35 3.88 -15.25 -4.93
CA GLU A 35 3.18 -16.23 -5.75
C GLU A 35 3.52 -16.06 -7.24
N PRO A 36 3.78 -17.13 -8.00
CA PRO A 36 4.22 -17.04 -9.39
C PRO A 36 3.28 -16.24 -10.30
N HIS A 37 1.97 -16.27 -10.02
CA HIS A 37 0.98 -15.51 -10.79
C HIS A 37 1.06 -14.01 -10.48
N ALA A 38 1.12 -13.64 -9.19
CA ALA A 38 1.23 -12.25 -8.77
C ALA A 38 2.57 -11.62 -9.21
N SER A 39 3.68 -12.35 -9.09
CA SER A 39 5.00 -11.91 -9.54
C SER A 39 5.02 -11.57 -11.03
N LYS A 40 4.42 -12.41 -11.88
CA LYS A 40 4.36 -12.14 -13.34
C LYS A 40 3.53 -10.90 -13.67
N LEU A 41 2.44 -10.66 -12.95
CA LEU A 41 1.62 -9.46 -13.14
C LEU A 41 2.35 -8.21 -12.65
N TYR A 42 3.10 -8.34 -11.54
CA TYR A 42 3.96 -7.27 -11.05
C TYR A 42 5.05 -6.90 -12.05
N GLU A 43 5.70 -7.88 -12.69
CA GLU A 43 6.70 -7.63 -13.75
C GLU A 43 6.10 -6.87 -14.94
N LYS A 44 4.87 -7.21 -15.35
CA LYS A 44 4.15 -6.46 -16.40
C LYS A 44 3.86 -5.02 -15.99
N PHE A 45 3.39 -4.83 -14.75
CA PHE A 45 3.14 -3.52 -14.18
C PHE A 45 4.43 -2.66 -14.15
N GLN A 46 5.55 -3.22 -13.70
CA GLN A 46 6.86 -2.54 -13.72
C GLN A 46 7.29 -2.17 -15.14
N THR A 47 7.12 -3.10 -16.10
CA THR A 47 7.41 -2.83 -17.51
C THR A 47 6.58 -1.68 -18.08
N CYS A 48 5.29 -1.60 -17.71
CA CYS A 48 4.47 -0.44 -18.06
C CYS A 48 4.99 0.83 -17.39
N GLN A 49 5.31 0.77 -16.10
CA GLN A 49 5.76 1.92 -15.32
C GLN A 49 7.04 2.53 -15.90
N ASP A 50 8.01 1.69 -16.30
CA ASP A 50 9.24 2.11 -16.98
C ASP A 50 8.96 2.77 -18.35
N ARG A 51 8.01 2.21 -19.10
CA ARG A 51 7.57 2.76 -20.40
C ARG A 51 6.88 4.11 -20.26
N VAL A 52 6.04 4.30 -19.24
CA VAL A 52 5.37 5.57 -18.97
C VAL A 52 6.38 6.61 -18.46
N ASN A 53 7.26 6.23 -17.54
CA ASN A 53 8.27 7.13 -16.96
C ASN A 53 9.35 7.56 -17.97
N SER A 54 9.65 6.74 -18.97
CA SER A 54 10.61 7.09 -20.03
C SER A 54 10.06 8.10 -21.05
N ARG A 55 8.75 8.36 -21.07
CA ARG A 55 8.12 9.28 -22.04
C ARG A 55 7.91 10.66 -21.42
N THR A 56 8.31 11.70 -22.14
CA THR A 56 8.13 13.10 -21.70
C THR A 56 6.70 13.61 -21.85
N LYS A 57 5.93 13.05 -22.81
CA LYS A 57 4.51 13.32 -23.02
C LYS A 57 3.81 12.06 -23.49
N THR A 58 3.00 11.45 -22.61
CA THR A 58 2.18 10.27 -22.94
C THR A 58 0.81 10.38 -22.26
N ALA A 59 -0.21 9.84 -22.89
CA ALA A 59 -1.54 9.65 -22.30
C ALA A 59 -1.74 8.21 -21.77
N GLU A 60 -0.70 7.39 -21.90
CA GLU A 60 -0.68 6.01 -21.41
C GLU A 60 -0.68 5.97 -19.87
N THR A 61 -1.46 5.05 -19.30
CA THR A 61 -1.57 4.80 -17.86
C THR A 61 -1.43 3.33 -17.56
N CYS A 62 -0.74 2.95 -16.47
CA CYS A 62 -0.55 1.56 -16.06
C CYS A 62 -1.66 1.03 -15.14
N GLN A 63 -2.88 1.55 -15.28
CA GLN A 63 -4.00 1.27 -14.38
C GLN A 63 -4.55 -0.15 -14.60
N GLU A 64 -4.54 -0.64 -15.84
CA GLU A 64 -4.93 -2.01 -16.17
C GLU A 64 -4.00 -3.02 -15.46
N GLU A 65 -2.69 -2.88 -15.66
CA GLU A 65 -1.71 -3.79 -15.06
C GLU A 65 -1.70 -3.70 -13.52
N LEU A 66 -1.97 -2.51 -12.97
CA LEU A 66 -2.13 -2.33 -11.53
C LEU A 66 -3.35 -3.12 -11.02
N PHE A 67 -4.49 -3.01 -11.68
CA PHE A 67 -5.70 -3.72 -11.26
C PHE A 67 -5.57 -5.23 -11.43
N ASP A 68 -4.91 -5.71 -12.48
CA ASP A 68 -4.61 -7.13 -12.65
C ASP A 68 -3.76 -7.67 -11.48
N TYR A 69 -2.68 -6.95 -11.13
CA TYR A 69 -1.83 -7.31 -10.01
C TYR A 69 -2.58 -7.30 -8.68
N LEU A 70 -3.34 -6.24 -8.40
CA LEU A 70 -4.14 -6.11 -7.18
C LEU A 70 -5.20 -7.21 -7.09
N HIS A 71 -5.87 -7.55 -8.19
CA HIS A 71 -6.85 -8.62 -8.21
C HIS A 71 -6.23 -9.97 -7.81
N ALA A 72 -5.05 -10.29 -8.35
CA ALA A 72 -4.33 -11.51 -8.00
C ALA A 72 -3.87 -11.52 -6.52
N LEU A 73 -3.34 -10.39 -6.04
CA LEU A 73 -2.95 -10.24 -4.64
C LEU A 73 -4.12 -10.41 -3.69
N ASP A 74 -5.21 -9.67 -3.91
CA ASP A 74 -6.37 -9.67 -3.03
C ASP A 74 -7.10 -11.02 -3.06
N HIS A 75 -7.11 -11.73 -4.20
CA HIS A 75 -7.60 -13.10 -4.26
C HIS A 75 -6.78 -14.06 -3.37
N CYS A 76 -5.48 -13.83 -3.21
CA CYS A 76 -4.64 -14.59 -2.29
C CYS A 76 -4.88 -14.18 -0.83
N VAL A 77 -4.85 -12.88 -0.53
CA VAL A 77 -4.94 -12.31 0.83
C VAL A 77 -6.29 -12.61 1.49
N THR A 78 -7.39 -12.51 0.73
CA THR A 78 -8.77 -12.71 1.24
C THR A 78 -9.00 -14.07 1.88
N LYS A 79 -8.22 -15.10 1.51
CA LYS A 79 -8.29 -16.45 2.09
C LYS A 79 -7.92 -16.47 3.58
N THR A 80 -7.06 -15.56 4.02
CA THR A 80 -6.47 -15.59 5.37
C THR A 80 -6.75 -14.31 6.17
N LEU A 81 -6.86 -13.15 5.53
CA LEU A 81 -6.90 -11.85 6.21
C LEU A 81 -8.01 -11.77 7.28
N PHE A 82 -9.25 -12.14 6.93
CA PHE A 82 -10.38 -12.03 7.86
C PHE A 82 -10.32 -13.00 9.04
N THR A 83 -9.46 -14.01 9.00
CA THR A 83 -9.21 -14.89 10.17
C THR A 83 -8.24 -14.27 11.18
N ARG A 84 -7.51 -13.22 10.77
CA ARG A 84 -6.53 -12.49 11.60
C ARG A 84 -7.12 -11.22 12.22
N LEU A 85 -8.25 -10.75 11.72
CA LEU A 85 -8.95 -9.58 12.22
C LEU A 85 -9.94 -9.96 13.32
N LYS A 86 -10.08 -9.13 14.35
CA LYS A 86 -11.00 -9.29 15.48
C LYS A 86 -12.23 -8.40 15.32
#